data_AF-A0A256XBP9-F1
#
_entry.id   AF-A0A256XBP9-F1
#
_cell.length_a   1.000
_cell.length_b   1.000
_cell.length_c   1.000
_cell.angle_alpha   90.00
_cell.angle_beta   90.00
_cell.angle_gamma   90.00
#
_symmetry.space_group_name_H-M   'P 1'
#
loop_
_entity.id
_entity.type
_entity.pdbx_description
1 polymer ?
#
loop_
_entity_poly.entity_id
_entity_poly.type
_entity_poly.pdbx_seq_one_letter_code
_entity_poly.pdbx_strand_id
1 'polypeptide(L)'
;MKRGVITRTINPKWLDSMLNHGYSGAMKIADRVEYMLGLAATLGGIQDWMWNKAAENIVFNKERSEKIKRENPWALRKVISRLLEAEKRGYWKADKETIRKLEEEYLQLEDILEENIYVKGGG
;
A
#
# COMPACT_ATOMS: atom_id res chain seq x y z
N MET A 1 -13.09 17.63 -9.43
CA MET A 1 -11.77 17.21 -9.95
C MET A 1 -11.03 16.19 -9.07
N LYS A 2 -10.95 16.37 -7.73
CA LYS A 2 -10.12 15.54 -6.82
C LYS A 2 -10.43 14.03 -6.79
N ARG A 3 -11.70 13.62 -6.82
CA ARG A 3 -12.10 12.19 -6.77
C ARG A 3 -11.48 11.34 -7.89
N GLY A 4 -11.38 11.88 -9.12
CA GLY A 4 -10.97 11.11 -10.29
C GLY A 4 -9.54 10.59 -10.26
N VAL A 5 -8.62 11.32 -9.63
CA VAL A 5 -7.21 10.88 -9.48
C VAL A 5 -7.12 9.73 -8.49
N ILE A 6 -7.88 9.80 -7.39
CA ILE A 6 -7.91 8.75 -6.36
C ILE A 6 -8.59 7.49 -6.91
N THR A 7 -9.69 7.62 -7.67
CA THR A 7 -10.35 6.45 -8.27
C THR A 7 -9.45 5.71 -9.25
N ARG A 8 -8.57 6.43 -9.96
CA ARG A 8 -7.55 5.83 -10.83
C ARG A 8 -6.42 5.15 -10.06
N THR A 9 -6.14 5.62 -8.84
CA THR A 9 -5.10 5.04 -7.95
C THR A 9 -5.48 3.65 -7.49
N ILE A 10 -6.74 3.46 -7.10
CA ILE A 10 -7.28 2.19 -6.60
C ILE A 10 -7.90 1.32 -7.68
N ASN A 11 -7.74 1.67 -8.96
CA ASN A 11 -8.33 0.93 -10.09
C ASN A 11 -7.55 -0.38 -10.34
N PRO A 12 -8.19 -1.55 -10.21
CA PRO A 12 -7.57 -2.86 -10.47
C PRO A 12 -6.79 -2.94 -11.79
N LYS A 13 -7.36 -2.44 -12.89
CA LYS A 13 -6.71 -2.51 -14.22
C LYS A 13 -5.41 -1.72 -14.27
N TRP A 14 -5.36 -0.57 -13.59
CA TRP A 14 -4.15 0.23 -13.52
C TRP A 14 -3.10 -0.44 -12.63
N LEU A 15 -3.51 -0.98 -11.49
CA LEU A 15 -2.63 -1.74 -10.60
C LEU A 15 -1.97 -2.90 -11.36
N ASP A 16 -2.78 -3.73 -12.03
CA ASP A 16 -2.29 -4.89 -12.78
C ASP A 16 -1.33 -4.50 -13.91
N SER A 17 -1.63 -3.42 -14.63
CA SER A 17 -0.75 -2.86 -15.65
C SER A 17 0.58 -2.38 -15.07
N MET A 18 0.58 -1.71 -13.92
CA MET A 18 1.82 -1.29 -13.26
C MET A 18 2.66 -2.48 -12.83
N LEU A 19 2.05 -3.53 -12.29
CA LEU A 19 2.79 -4.71 -11.86
C LEU A 19 3.49 -5.44 -13.01
N ASN A 20 3.13 -5.19 -14.27
CA ASN A 20 3.88 -5.70 -15.42
C ASN A 20 5.23 -4.99 -15.65
N HIS A 21 5.48 -3.88 -14.94
CA HIS A 21 6.74 -3.14 -14.96
C HIS A 21 7.64 -3.45 -13.73
N GLY A 22 7.39 -4.57 -13.05
CA GLY A 22 8.21 -5.08 -11.95
C GLY A 22 8.45 -4.07 -10.84
N TYR A 23 9.71 -3.93 -10.42
CA TYR A 23 10.15 -3.04 -9.34
C TYR A 23 9.63 -1.60 -9.45
N SER A 24 9.78 -0.99 -10.64
CA SER A 24 9.39 0.40 -10.88
C SER A 24 7.87 0.59 -10.86
N GLY A 25 7.13 -0.42 -11.30
CA GLY A 25 5.68 -0.45 -11.26
C GLY A 25 5.14 -0.53 -9.83
N ALA A 26 5.72 -1.43 -9.03
CA ALA A 26 5.41 -1.56 -7.61
C ALA A 26 5.66 -0.24 -6.86
N MET A 27 6.78 0.43 -7.12
CA MET A 27 7.08 1.73 -6.49
C MET A 27 6.05 2.81 -6.86
N LYS A 28 5.64 2.89 -8.14
CA LYS A 28 4.59 3.84 -8.57
C LYS A 28 3.25 3.61 -7.89
N ILE A 29 2.91 2.37 -7.53
CA ILE A 29 1.72 2.06 -6.73
C ILE A 29 1.88 2.67 -5.34
N ALA A 30 3.02 2.44 -4.67
CA ALA A 30 3.29 2.97 -3.34
C ALA A 30 3.26 4.50 -3.30
N ASP A 31 3.84 5.17 -4.30
CA ASP A 31 3.85 6.63 -4.40
C ASP A 31 2.43 7.20 -4.53
N ARG A 32 1.52 6.50 -5.24
CA ARG A 32 0.13 6.98 -5.32
C ARG A 32 -0.63 6.84 -4.00
N VAL A 33 -0.35 5.82 -3.19
CA VAL A 33 -0.93 5.70 -1.85
C VAL A 33 -0.38 6.81 -0.93
N GLU A 34 0.92 7.14 -1.04
CA GLU A 34 1.49 8.31 -0.36
C GLU A 34 0.84 9.62 -0.80
N TYR A 35 0.57 9.80 -2.10
CA TYR A 35 -0.16 10.97 -2.57
C TYR A 35 -1.59 11.04 -2.02
N MET A 36 -2.29 9.90 -1.86
CA MET A 36 -3.58 9.89 -1.16
C MET A 36 -3.45 10.41 0.28
N LEU A 37 -2.40 10.01 1.00
CA LEU A 37 -2.13 10.49 2.36
C LEU A 37 -1.86 12.00 2.40
N GLY A 38 -1.01 12.50 1.50
CA GLY A 38 -0.73 13.94 1.39
C GLY A 38 -1.97 14.77 1.06
N LEU A 39 -2.83 14.27 0.19
CA LEU A 39 -4.12 14.91 -0.14
C LEU A 39 -5.07 14.92 1.05
N ALA A 40 -5.14 13.83 1.82
CA ALA A 40 -5.94 13.77 3.03
C ALA A 40 -5.50 14.81 4.07
N ALA A 41 -4.18 14.99 4.24
CA ALA A 41 -3.61 15.92 5.21
C ALA A 41 -3.83 17.40 4.84
N THR A 42 -3.82 17.75 3.55
CA THR A 42 -3.80 19.15 3.09
C THR A 42 -5.14 19.65 2.60
N LEU A 43 -5.87 18.81 1.86
CA LEU A 43 -7.01 19.24 1.04
C LEU A 43 -8.33 18.60 1.46
N GLY A 44 -8.28 17.59 2.32
CA GLY A 44 -9.41 16.74 2.67
C GLY A 44 -10.02 16.03 1.46
N GLY A 45 -11.06 15.23 1.72
CA GLY A 45 -11.88 14.64 0.66
C GLY A 45 -11.46 13.26 0.14
N ILE A 46 -10.47 12.63 0.79
CA ILE A 46 -10.36 11.16 0.72
C ILE A 46 -11.42 10.60 1.67
N GLN A 47 -12.26 9.71 1.14
CA GLN A 47 -13.34 9.08 1.92
C GLN A 47 -12.92 7.68 2.36
N ASP A 48 -13.46 7.18 3.46
CA ASP A 48 -13.09 5.87 4.06
C ASP A 48 -13.12 4.72 3.04
N TRP A 49 -14.13 4.70 2.16
CA TRP A 49 -14.23 3.66 1.13
C TRP A 49 -13.05 3.65 0.15
N MET A 50 -12.38 4.79 -0.07
CA MET A 50 -11.20 4.87 -0.95
C MET A 50 -9.99 4.21 -0.29
N TRP A 51 -9.83 4.39 1.02
CA TRP A 51 -8.81 3.71 1.81
C TRP A 51 -9.08 2.21 1.90
N ASN A 52 -10.33 1.82 2.18
CA ASN A 52 -10.75 0.42 2.15
C ASN A 52 -10.42 -0.22 0.79
N LYS A 53 -10.73 0.45 -0.32
CA LYS A 53 -10.39 -0.06 -1.65
C LYS A 53 -8.89 -0.13 -1.91
N ALA A 54 -8.09 0.78 -1.38
CA ALA A 54 -6.63 0.68 -1.47
C ALA A 54 -6.11 -0.56 -0.71
N ALA A 55 -6.57 -0.77 0.52
CA ALA A 55 -6.22 -1.96 1.31
C ALA A 55 -6.68 -3.26 0.64
N GLU A 56 -7.95 -3.34 0.23
CA GLU A 56 -8.54 -4.50 -0.46
C GLU A 56 -7.81 -4.84 -1.75
N ASN A 57 -7.57 -3.85 -2.62
CA ASN A 57 -7.04 -4.12 -3.95
C ASN A 57 -5.53 -4.30 -3.98
N ILE A 58 -4.78 -3.79 -3.00
CA ILE A 58 -3.31 -3.82 -3.02
C ILE A 58 -2.75 -4.83 -2.02
N VAL A 59 -3.19 -4.77 -0.75
CA VAL A 59 -2.61 -5.55 0.34
C VAL A 59 -3.36 -6.88 0.51
N PHE A 60 -4.69 -6.84 0.60
CA PHE A 60 -5.49 -8.04 0.85
C PHE A 60 -5.78 -8.86 -0.40
N ASN A 61 -5.49 -8.32 -1.59
CA ASN A 61 -5.47 -9.11 -2.81
C ASN A 61 -4.18 -9.92 -2.85
N LYS A 62 -4.28 -11.22 -2.53
CA LYS A 62 -3.14 -12.14 -2.44
C LYS A 62 -2.26 -12.13 -3.69
N GLU A 63 -2.84 -12.14 -4.89
CA GLU A 63 -2.08 -12.17 -6.14
C GLU A 63 -1.22 -10.91 -6.32
N ARG A 64 -1.80 -9.73 -6.12
CA ARG A 64 -1.07 -8.46 -6.23
C ARG A 64 -0.08 -8.27 -5.10
N SER A 65 -0.46 -8.59 -3.86
CA SER A 65 0.42 -8.47 -2.70
C SER A 65 1.67 -9.33 -2.89
N GLU A 66 1.52 -10.59 -3.29
CA GLU A 66 2.66 -11.48 -3.57
C GLU A 66 3.50 -11.01 -4.76
N LYS A 67 2.87 -10.48 -5.81
CA LYS A 67 3.60 -9.88 -6.93
C LYS A 67 4.40 -8.66 -6.49
N ILE A 68 3.82 -7.72 -5.74
CA ILE A 68 4.54 -6.56 -5.20
C ILE A 68 5.67 -7.01 -4.28
N LYS A 69 5.41 -7.95 -3.38
CA LYS A 69 6.40 -8.49 -2.43
C LYS A 69 7.62 -9.08 -3.15
N ARG A 70 7.40 -9.84 -4.23
CA ARG A 70 8.49 -10.39 -5.05
C ARG A 70 9.25 -9.32 -5.83
N GLU A 71 8.55 -8.39 -6.46
CA GLU A 71 9.18 -7.38 -7.34
C GLU A 71 9.87 -6.26 -6.55
N ASN A 72 9.26 -5.82 -5.45
CA ASN A 72 9.74 -4.76 -4.58
C ASN A 72 9.04 -4.81 -3.20
N PRO A 73 9.58 -5.56 -2.21
CA PRO A 73 8.95 -5.67 -0.89
C PRO A 73 8.92 -4.33 -0.14
N TRP A 74 9.88 -3.44 -0.38
CA TRP A 74 9.88 -2.08 0.17
C TRP A 74 8.68 -1.24 -0.27
N ALA A 75 8.16 -1.48 -1.48
CA ALA A 75 6.96 -0.80 -1.97
C ALA A 75 5.71 -1.28 -1.21
N LEU A 76 5.57 -2.59 -0.97
CA LEU A 76 4.45 -3.12 -0.18
C LEU A 76 4.49 -2.59 1.25
N ARG A 77 5.68 -2.55 1.86
CA ARG A 77 5.89 -1.98 3.19
C ARG A 77 5.43 -0.54 3.24
N LYS A 78 5.87 0.28 2.27
CA LYS A 78 5.47 1.67 2.14
C LYS A 78 3.94 1.82 2.03
N VAL A 79 3.28 0.99 1.21
CA VAL A 79 1.80 1.00 1.11
C VAL A 79 1.16 0.75 2.48
N ILE A 80 1.54 -0.33 3.16
CA ILE A 80 0.96 -0.71 4.45
C ILE A 80 1.20 0.37 5.51
N SER A 81 2.42 0.91 5.59
CA SER A 81 2.73 2.03 6.50
C SER A 81 1.86 3.25 6.25
N ARG A 82 1.61 3.63 4.99
CA ARG A 82 0.77 4.79 4.66
C ARG A 82 -0.70 4.55 5.01
N LEU A 83 -1.20 3.32 4.87
CA LEU A 83 -2.56 2.94 5.27
C LEU A 83 -2.74 3.01 6.79
N LEU A 84 -1.82 2.41 7.55
CA LEU A 84 -1.82 2.49 9.01
C LEU A 84 -1.67 3.94 9.51
N GLU A 85 -0.85 4.73 8.84
CA GLU A 85 -0.70 6.16 9.14
C GLU A 85 -1.97 6.97 8.85
N ALA A 86 -2.72 6.63 7.80
CA ALA A 86 -4.00 7.25 7.52
C ALA A 86 -5.01 7.00 8.64
N GLU A 87 -5.06 5.78 9.19
CA GLU A 87 -5.90 5.47 10.34
C GLU A 87 -5.43 6.21 11.58
N LYS A 88 -4.13 6.12 11.92
CA LYS A 88 -3.55 6.77 13.10
C LYS A 88 -3.78 8.28 13.15
N ARG A 89 -3.80 8.94 11.99
CA ARG A 89 -4.05 10.38 11.85
C ARG A 89 -5.53 10.75 11.75
N GLY A 90 -6.44 9.77 11.78
CA GLY A 90 -7.88 9.96 11.69
C GLY A 90 -8.39 10.29 10.28
N TYR A 91 -7.57 10.09 9.25
CA TYR A 91 -7.95 10.26 7.84
C TYR A 91 -8.76 9.09 7.30
N TRP A 92 -8.67 7.94 7.96
CA TRP A 92 -9.38 6.73 7.64
C TRP A 92 -9.98 6.12 8.90
N LYS A 93 -11.29 5.84 8.88
CA LYS A 93 -11.99 5.08 9.91
C LYS A 93 -12.16 3.63 9.47
N ALA A 94 -11.10 2.85 9.61
CA ALA A 94 -11.13 1.41 9.36
C ALA A 94 -11.82 0.66 10.50
N ASP A 95 -12.34 -0.54 10.21
CA ASP A 95 -12.70 -1.48 11.27
C ASP A 95 -11.43 -2.11 11.88
N LYS A 96 -11.55 -2.59 13.13
CA LYS A 96 -10.42 -3.14 13.89
C LYS A 96 -9.79 -4.37 13.21
N GLU A 97 -10.59 -5.18 12.53
CA GLU A 97 -10.10 -6.39 11.87
C GLU A 97 -9.24 -6.03 10.65
N THR A 98 -9.64 -5.01 9.89
CA THR A 98 -8.82 -4.46 8.81
C THR A 98 -7.48 -3.95 9.32
N ILE A 99 -7.43 -3.21 10.43
CA ILE A 99 -6.18 -2.72 11.00
C ILE A 99 -5.29 -3.86 11.49
N ARG A 100 -5.86 -4.82 12.23
CA ARG A 100 -5.15 -6.01 12.69
C ARG A 100 -4.50 -6.76 11.53
N LYS A 101 -5.22 -6.97 10.41
CA LYS A 101 -4.65 -7.62 9.21
C LYS A 101 -3.52 -6.81 8.59
N LEU A 102 -3.62 -5.48 8.53
CA LEU A 102 -2.53 -4.64 8.02
C LEU A 102 -1.28 -4.73 8.91
N GLU A 103 -1.46 -4.75 10.23
CA GLU A 103 -0.35 -4.93 11.17
C GLU A 103 0.30 -6.31 11.03
N GLU A 104 -0.48 -7.38 10.85
CA GLU A 104 0.04 -8.72 10.59
C GLU A 104 0.84 -8.82 9.29
N GLU A 105 0.31 -8.26 8.20
CA GLU A 105 1.01 -8.21 6.91
C GLU A 105 2.28 -7.35 7.00
N TYR A 106 2.26 -6.28 7.80
CA TYR A 106 3.44 -5.45 8.05
C TYR A 106 4.54 -6.25 8.75
N LEU A 107 4.20 -6.96 9.84
CA LEU A 107 5.16 -7.76 10.61
C LEU A 107 5.78 -8.87 9.75
N GLN A 108 4.94 -9.63 9.04
CA GLN A 108 5.43 -10.68 8.13
C GLN A 108 6.38 -10.12 7.06
N LEU A 109 6.16 -8.88 6.62
CA LEU A 109 7.02 -8.25 5.64
C LEU A 109 8.33 -7.74 6.23
N GLU A 110 8.34 -7.24 7.47
CA GLU A 110 9.59 -6.87 8.16
C GLU A 110 10.48 -8.09 8.34
N ASP A 111 9.93 -9.23 8.77
CA ASP A 111 10.69 -10.48 8.91
C ASP A 111 11.43 -10.85 7.61
N ILE A 112 10.73 -10.77 6.47
CA ILE A 112 11.31 -11.04 5.14
C ILE A 112 12.38 -10.01 4.76
N LEU A 113 12.15 -8.73 5.07
CA LEU A 113 13.10 -7.66 4.74
C LEU A 113 14.37 -7.77 5.58
N GLU A 114 14.24 -8.09 6.86
CA GLU A 114 15.36 -8.34 7.75
C GLU A 114 16.21 -9.52 7.27
N GLU A 115 15.60 -10.67 6.98
CA GLU A 115 16.30 -11.83 6.40
C GLU A 115 17.08 -11.46 5.12
N ASN A 116 16.46 -10.70 4.21
CA ASN A 116 17.11 -10.25 2.99
C ASN A 116 18.30 -9.31 3.23
N ILE A 117 18.24 -8.46 4.26
CA ILE A 117 19.35 -7.58 4.65
C ILE A 117 20.50 -8.40 5.22
N TYR A 118 20.23 -9.37 6.11
CA TYR A 118 21.26 -10.24 6.67
C TYR A 118 21.96 -11.08 5.59
N VAL A 119 21.22 -11.58 4.59
CA VAL A 119 21.81 -12.31 3.45
C VAL A 119 22.71 -11.42 2.58
N LYS A 120 22.35 -10.14 2.37
CA LYS A 120 23.14 -9.21 1.54
C LYS A 120 24.33 -8.57 2.27
N GLY A 121 24.28 -8.47 3.59
CA GLY A 121 25.35 -7.85 4.40
C GLY A 121 26.45 -8.82 4.87
N GLY A 122 26.25 -10.14 4.68
CA GLY A 122 27.18 -11.19 5.11
C GLY A 122 28.08 -11.78 4.02
N GLY A 123 28.20 -11.13 2.86
CA GLY A 123 28.99 -11.60 1.70
C GLY A 123 30.18 -10.71 1.38
#